data_AF-A0A496QJP1-F1
#
_entry.id   AF-A0A496QJP1-F1
#
_cell.length_a   1.000
_cell.length_b   1.000
_cell.length_c   1.000
_cell.angle_alpha   90.00
_cell.angle_beta   90.00
_cell.angle_gamma   90.00
#
_symmetry.space_group_name_H-M   'P 1'
#
loop_
_entity.id
_entity.type
_entity.pdbx_description
1 polymer ?
#
loop_
_entity_poly.entity_id
_entity_poly.type
_entity_poly.pdbx_seq_one_letter_code
_entity_poly.pdbx_strand_id
1 'polypeptide(L)'
;PPESFDVIVSQAVGPLDELARMARPLLSPNGLVIAMKGPKADEELEGKMGYLQRHGWKAGIIKTKTPVSSFQRSLVILVPERKPPFLSFRP
;
A
#
# COMPACT_ATOMS: atom_id res chain seq x y z
N PRO A 1 -19.96 0.28 12.49
CA PRO A 1 -18.49 0.12 12.64
C PRO A 1 -17.84 1.50 12.48
N PRO A 2 -16.65 1.81 13.04
CA PRO A 2 -15.99 3.06 12.68
C PRO A 2 -15.87 3.11 11.15
N GLU A 3 -16.17 4.26 10.56
CA GLU A 3 -16.24 4.42 9.12
C GLU A 3 -14.87 4.05 8.52
N SER A 4 -14.81 2.91 7.83
CA SER A 4 -13.60 2.46 7.15
C SER A 4 -13.46 3.21 5.84
N PHE A 5 -12.24 3.62 5.48
CA PHE A 5 -11.98 4.38 4.26
C PHE A 5 -11.84 3.46 3.06
N ASP A 6 -12.51 3.80 1.96
CA ASP A 6 -12.31 3.12 0.67
C ASP A 6 -10.97 3.47 0.03
N VAL A 7 -10.43 4.65 0.33
CA VAL A 7 -9.14 5.09 -0.17
C VAL A 7 -8.35 5.73 0.95
N ILE A 8 -7.12 5.26 1.15
CA ILE A 8 -6.12 5.90 2.01
C ILE A 8 -4.99 6.40 1.12
N VAL A 9 -4.70 7.69 1.17
CA VAL A 9 -3.59 8.30 0.42
C VAL A 9 -2.51 8.75 1.41
N SER A 10 -1.24 8.54 1.08
CA SER A 10 -0.13 9.00 1.91
C SER A 10 1.02 9.57 1.09
N GLN A 11 1.72 10.54 1.67
CA GLN A 11 2.94 11.13 1.13
C GLN A 11 3.92 11.38 2.28
N ALA A 12 5.19 10.99 2.09
CA ALA A 12 6.27 11.20 3.08
C ALA A 12 6.01 10.59 4.48
N VAL A 13 5.22 9.53 4.59
CA VAL A 13 4.85 8.89 5.87
C VAL A 13 5.88 7.87 6.37
N GLY A 14 6.62 7.21 5.47
CA GLY A 14 7.60 6.19 5.86
C GLY A 14 7.68 5.02 4.86
N PRO A 15 8.32 3.90 5.26
CA PRO A 15 8.41 2.67 4.47
C PRO A 15 7.03 2.07 4.11
N LEU A 16 6.94 1.38 2.97
CA LEU A 16 5.70 0.76 2.48
C LEU A 16 5.07 -0.27 3.45
N ASP A 17 5.88 -1.05 4.15
CA ASP A 17 5.44 -2.05 5.14
C ASP A 17 4.80 -1.40 6.37
N GLU A 18 5.39 -0.33 6.89
CA GLU A 18 4.83 0.43 8.01
C GLU A 18 3.50 1.09 7.62
N LEU A 19 3.45 1.71 6.45
CA LEU A 19 2.21 2.29 5.92
C LEU A 19 1.11 1.23 5.77
N ALA A 20 1.44 0.06 5.20
CA ALA A 20 0.48 -1.04 5.03
C ALA A 20 -0.08 -1.52 6.37
N ARG A 21 0.78 -1.64 7.39
CA ARG A 21 0.37 -2.03 8.76
C ARG A 21 -0.57 -0.99 9.38
N MET A 22 -0.24 0.30 9.28
CA MET A 22 -1.06 1.39 9.82
C MET A 22 -2.39 1.55 9.08
N ALA A 23 -2.41 1.33 7.76
CA ALA A 23 -3.61 1.47 6.94
C ALA A 23 -4.63 0.33 7.16
N ARG A 24 -4.16 -0.90 7.45
CA ARG A 24 -5.03 -2.09 7.57
C ARG A 24 -6.26 -1.93 8.47
N PRO A 25 -6.18 -1.40 9.71
CA PRO A 25 -7.36 -1.24 10.57
C PRO A 25 -8.32 -0.14 10.12
N LEU A 26 -7.88 0.78 9.25
CA LEU A 26 -8.66 1.91 8.77
C LEU A 26 -9.29 1.65 7.39
N LEU A 27 -8.80 0.66 6.66
CA LEU A 27 -9.18 0.40 5.27
C LEU A 27 -10.42 -0.47 5.18
N SER A 28 -11.33 -0.11 4.28
CA SER A 28 -12.51 -0.94 3.97
C SER A 28 -12.09 -2.27 3.30
N PRO A 29 -12.91 -3.33 3.36
CA PRO A 29 -12.55 -4.63 2.77
C PRO A 29 -12.25 -4.61 1.27
N ASN A 30 -12.80 -3.62 0.54
CA ASN A 30 -12.55 -3.41 -0.90
C ASN A 30 -11.72 -2.15 -1.16
N GLY A 31 -11.19 -1.51 -0.12
CA GLY A 31 -10.43 -0.29 -0.24
C GLY A 31 -9.01 -0.51 -0.76
N LEU A 32 -8.35 0.60 -1.07
CA LEU A 32 -6.96 0.61 -1.52
C LEU A 32 -6.14 1.70 -0.81
N VAL A 33 -4.82 1.50 -0.79
CA VAL A 33 -3.86 2.49 -0.31
C VAL A 33 -3.06 3.01 -1.50
N ILE A 34 -2.93 4.33 -1.62
CA ILE A 34 -2.07 5.00 -2.58
C ILE A 34 -0.92 5.66 -1.83
N ALA A 35 0.29 5.13 -1.99
CA ALA A 35 1.50 5.73 -1.46
C ALA A 35 2.19 6.56 -2.55
N MET A 36 2.30 7.87 -2.33
CA MET A 36 3.04 8.78 -3.20
C MET A 36 4.53 8.69 -2.87
N LYS A 37 5.30 8.17 -3.83
CA LYS A 37 6.73 7.87 -3.68
C LYS A 37 7.58 8.61 -4.71
N GLY A 38 8.87 8.69 -4.39
CA GLY A 38 9.89 9.23 -5.27
C GLY A 38 10.34 8.23 -6.36
N PRO A 39 11.44 8.54 -7.07
CA PRO A 39 11.93 7.72 -8.19
C PRO A 39 12.37 6.30 -7.78
N LYS A 40 12.77 6.09 -6.52
CA LYS A 40 13.25 4.79 -6.01
C LYS A 40 12.15 3.85 -5.51
N ALA A 41 10.92 4.07 -5.95
CA ALA A 41 9.77 3.30 -5.48
C ALA A 41 9.84 1.80 -5.86
N ASP A 42 10.47 1.45 -6.99
CA ASP A 42 10.67 0.05 -7.37
C ASP A 42 11.57 -0.68 -6.38
N GLU A 43 12.74 -0.11 -6.06
CA GLU A 43 13.70 -0.66 -5.08
C GLU A 43 13.06 -0.82 -3.69
N GLU A 44 12.31 0.19 -3.25
CA GLU A 44 11.58 0.13 -1.98
C GLU A 44 10.52 -0.97 -2.01
N LEU A 45 9.74 -1.06 -3.08
CA LEU A 45 8.68 -2.05 -3.22
C LEU A 45 9.24 -3.47 -3.27
N GLU A 46 10.32 -3.70 -4.02
CA GLU A 46 10.99 -4.99 -4.10
C GLU A 46 11.51 -5.42 -2.72
N GLY A 47 12.21 -4.52 -2.02
CA GLY A 47 12.72 -4.78 -0.67
C GLY A 47 11.64 -5.07 0.37
N LYS A 48 10.40 -4.63 0.14
CA LYS A 48 9.25 -4.83 1.05
C LYS A 48 8.23 -5.85 0.56
N MET A 49 8.35 -6.36 -0.66
CA MET A 49 7.36 -7.25 -1.29
C MET A 49 7.09 -8.50 -0.43
N GLY A 50 8.14 -9.11 0.12
CA GLY A 50 8.00 -10.29 0.98
C GLY A 50 7.25 -10.02 2.29
N TYR A 51 7.31 -8.81 2.84
CA TYR A 51 6.44 -8.43 3.97
C TYR A 51 5.00 -8.25 3.51
N LEU A 52 4.79 -7.48 2.43
CA LEU A 52 3.47 -7.15 1.90
C LEU A 52 2.67 -8.42 1.56
N GLN A 53 3.27 -9.35 0.82
CA GLN A 53 2.63 -10.63 0.46
C GLN A 53 2.30 -11.48 1.68
N ARG A 54 3.23 -11.62 2.64
CA ARG A 54 2.99 -12.36 3.89
C ARG A 54 1.81 -11.81 4.70
N HIS A 55 1.55 -10.50 4.61
CA HIS A 55 0.44 -9.83 5.30
C HIS A 55 -0.81 -9.64 4.41
N GLY A 56 -0.88 -10.32 3.26
CA GLY A 56 -2.05 -10.33 2.40
C GLY A 56 -2.27 -8.98 1.71
N TRP A 57 -1.20 -8.43 1.12
CA TRP A 57 -1.26 -7.28 0.23
C TRP A 57 -0.78 -7.65 -1.16
N LYS A 58 -1.50 -7.16 -2.17
CA LYS A 58 -0.99 -7.03 -3.54
C LYS A 58 -0.54 -5.60 -3.75
N ALA A 59 0.51 -5.45 -4.56
CA ALA A 59 1.07 -4.15 -4.88
C ALA A 59 1.16 -3.95 -6.39
N GLY A 60 0.90 -2.73 -6.84
CA GLY A 60 1.18 -2.25 -8.18
C GLY A 60 1.87 -0.89 -8.13
N ILE A 61 2.56 -0.52 -9.20
CA ILE A 61 3.23 0.77 -9.31
C ILE A 61 2.81 1.49 -10.58
N ILE A 62 2.46 2.77 -10.44
CA ILE A 62 2.22 3.67 -11.57
C ILE A 62 3.34 4.71 -11.56
N LYS A 63 4.19 4.70 -12.58
CA LYS A 63 5.26 5.69 -12.76
C LYS A 63 4.72 6.91 -13.49
N THR A 64 5.10 8.08 -13.03
CA THR A 64 4.68 9.36 -13.62
C THR A 64 5.75 10.44 -13.41
N LYS A 65 5.48 11.65 -13.89
CA LYS A 65 6.31 12.84 -13.71
C LYS A 65 5.44 14.01 -13.27
N THR A 66 6.00 14.92 -12.49
CA THR A 66 5.31 16.19 -12.19
C THR A 66 5.15 17.02 -13.45
N PRO A 67 4.02 17.73 -13.62
CA PRO A 67 3.70 18.41 -14.89
C PRO A 67 4.65 19.59 -15.19
N VAL A 68 5.16 20.28 -14.16
CA VAL A 68 5.99 21.49 -14.34
C VAL A 68 7.48 21.13 -14.39
N SER A 69 7.97 20.39 -13.40
CA SER A 69 9.41 20.12 -13.24
C SER A 69 9.86 18.78 -13.80
N SER A 70 8.95 17.96 -14.34
CA SER A 70 9.23 16.62 -14.87
C SER A 70 9.92 15.67 -13.87
N PHE A 71 9.82 15.94 -12.56
CA PHE A 71 10.42 15.06 -11.54
C PHE A 71 9.71 13.73 -11.54
N GLN A 72 10.48 12.65 -11.60
CA GLN A 72 9.95 11.30 -11.50
C GLN A 72 9.24 11.09 -10.16
N ARG A 73 8.04 10.52 -10.24
CA ARG A 73 7.18 10.16 -9.12
C ARG A 73 6.57 8.80 -9.40
N SER A 74 6.20 8.12 -8.33
CA SER A 74 5.53 6.82 -8.41
C SER A 74 4.36 6.81 -7.46
N LEU A 75 3.24 6.26 -7.90
CA LEU A 75 2.12 5.90 -7.05
C LEU A 75 2.20 4.40 -6.82
N VAL A 76 2.49 3.98 -5.60
CA VAL A 76 2.41 2.57 -5.21
C VAL A 76 1.00 2.32 -4.70
N ILE A 77 0.30 1.40 -5.37
CA ILE A 77 -1.06 1.00 -5.02
C ILE A 77 -0.97 -0.29 -4.24
N LEU A 78 -1.50 -0.32 -3.03
CA LEU A 78 -1.63 -1.53 -2.22
C LEU A 78 -3.11 -1.89 -2.08
N VAL A 79 -3.45 -3.13 -2.39
CA VAL A 79 -4.80 -3.67 -2.20
C VAL A 79 -4.75 -4.88 -1.27
N PRO A 80 -5.68 -5.03 -0.33
CA PRO A 80 -5.84 -6.27 0.42
C PRO A 80 -6.00 -7.46 -0.53
N GLU A 81 -5.20 -8.49 -0.35
CA GLU A 81 -5.60 -9.81 -0.79
C GLU A 81 -6.81 -10.21 0.03
N ARG A 82 -7.91 -10.54 -0.64
CA ARG A 82 -9.03 -11.20 0.02
C ARG A 82 -8.52 -12.49 0.65
N LYS A 83 -8.38 -12.51 1.98
CA LYS A 83 -8.45 -13.74 2.76
C LYS A 83 -9.72 -13.68 3.62
N PRO A 84 -10.54 -14.75 3.61
CA PRO A 84 -11.80 -14.76 4.35
C PRO A 84 -11.57 -14.56 5.87
N PRO A 85 -12.57 -14.03 6.60
CA PRO A 85 -12.46 -13.76 8.04
C PRO A 85 -12.20 -14.99 8.93
N PHE A 86 -12.22 -16.21 8.38
CA PHE A 86 -12.09 -17.46 9.14
C PHE A 86 -10.71 -18.15 9.05
N LEU A 87 -9.74 -17.61 8.31
CA LEU A 87 -8.37 -18.14 8.32
C LEU A 87 -7.56 -17.56 9.49
N SER A 88 -7.97 -17.93 10.71
CA SER A 88 -7.10 -17.96 11.89
C SER A 88 -7.01 -19.41 12.36
N PHE A 89 -6.07 -20.15 11.80
CA PHE A 89 -5.70 -21.46 12.30
C PHE A 89 -5.15 -21.26 13.73
N ARG A 90 -5.80 -21.88 14.72
CA ARG A 90 -5.23 -22.03 16.07
C ARG A 90 -4.35 -23.29 16.07
N PRO A 91 -3.15 -23.26 16.66
CA PRO A 91 -2.49 -24.49 17.09
C PRO A 91 -3.25 -25.15 18.23
#